data_AF-A0A959B5F0-F1
#
_entry.id   AF-A0A959B5F0-F1
#
_cell.length_a   1.000
_cell.length_b   1.000
_cell.length_c   1.000
_cell.angle_alpha   90.00
_cell.angle_beta   90.00
_cell.angle_gamma   90.00
#
_symmetry.space_group_name_H-M   'P 1'
#
loop_
_entity.id
_entity.type
_entity.pdbx_description
1 polymer ?
#
loop_
_entity_poly.entity_id
_entity_poly.type
_entity_poly.pdbx_seq_one_letter_code
_entity_poly.pdbx_strand_id
1 'polypeptide(L)'
;LQEQNWGKVKELDRLTGQEEASARYNNMSPQYWYNPTYDAGWLWDGMTVHSEVTQHLFSKVFLNYNMFQPAVTIPVPVFVGLGKYDYVIPYTLWEPAYESIPDFTIKYFEKSGHTPQLEEPDKFNQALRDWLSALSK
;
A
#
# COMPACT_ATOMS: atom_id res chain seq x y z
N LEU A 1 -3.96 -19.35 11.07
CA LEU A 1 -3.52 -18.15 10.32
C LEU A 1 -2.18 -18.37 9.65
N GLN A 2 -1.08 -18.43 10.40
CA GLN A 2 0.27 -18.61 9.82
C GLN A 2 0.39 -19.89 8.98
N GLU A 3 -0.07 -21.04 9.48
CA GLU A 3 -0.07 -22.32 8.73
C GLU A 3 -1.09 -22.36 7.58
N GLN A 4 -2.22 -21.65 7.71
CA GLN A 4 -3.23 -21.56 6.65
C GLN A 4 -2.73 -20.76 5.44
N ASN A 5 -1.89 -19.74 5.69
CA ASN A 5 -1.36 -18.86 4.64
C ASN A 5 0.05 -19.27 4.16
N TRP A 6 0.92 -19.82 5.02
CA TRP A 6 2.26 -20.29 4.61
C TRP A 6 2.34 -21.77 4.20
N GLY A 7 1.28 -22.56 4.39
CA GLY A 7 1.27 -23.98 4.04
C GLY A 7 1.45 -24.29 2.54
N LYS A 8 1.37 -23.30 1.65
CA LYS A 8 1.43 -23.46 0.18
C LYS A 8 2.78 -23.15 -0.45
N VAL A 9 3.86 -22.99 0.33
CA VAL A 9 5.18 -22.56 -0.19
C VAL A 9 5.74 -23.49 -1.29
N LYS A 10 5.44 -24.80 -1.26
CA LYS A 10 5.88 -25.74 -2.31
C LYS A 10 5.16 -25.57 -3.66
N GLU A 11 4.00 -24.91 -3.69
CA GLU A 11 3.28 -24.62 -4.94
C GLU A 11 3.83 -23.36 -5.63
N LEU A 12 4.37 -22.40 -4.86
CA LEU A 12 4.95 -21.15 -5.37
C LEU A 12 6.12 -21.39 -6.34
N ASP A 13 6.96 -22.38 -6.09
CA ASP A 13 8.13 -22.72 -6.93
C ASP A 13 7.77 -23.16 -8.38
N ARG A 14 6.49 -23.41 -8.68
CA ARG A 14 6.01 -23.85 -10.01
C ARG A 14 5.27 -22.77 -10.79
N LEU A 15 5.12 -21.58 -10.22
CA LEU A 15 4.29 -20.50 -10.75
C LEU A 15 5.07 -19.58 -11.68
N THR A 16 4.37 -18.98 -12.65
CA THR A 16 4.88 -17.83 -13.39
C THR A 16 5.02 -16.62 -12.47
N GLY A 17 5.78 -15.58 -12.87
CA GLY A 17 6.01 -14.40 -12.02
C GLY A 17 4.72 -13.69 -11.55
N GLN A 18 3.64 -13.76 -12.35
CA GLN A 18 2.33 -13.22 -11.98
C GLN A 18 1.63 -14.06 -10.91
N GLU A 19 1.55 -15.37 -11.13
CA GLU A 19 0.91 -16.31 -10.21
C GLU A 19 1.65 -16.35 -8.87
N GLU A 20 2.99 -16.30 -8.89
CA GLU A 20 3.83 -16.20 -7.69
C GLU A 20 3.54 -14.90 -6.93
N ALA A 21 3.46 -13.76 -7.61
CA ALA A 21 3.16 -12.48 -6.99
C ALA A 21 1.76 -12.46 -6.36
N SER A 22 0.75 -12.97 -7.07
CA SER A 22 -0.62 -13.09 -6.58
C SER A 22 -0.70 -13.98 -5.34
N ALA A 23 -0.12 -15.18 -5.40
CA ALA A 23 -0.10 -16.11 -4.27
C ALA A 23 0.68 -15.55 -3.07
N ARG A 24 1.83 -14.90 -3.29
CA ARG A 24 2.59 -14.23 -2.23
C ARG A 24 1.79 -13.11 -1.59
N TYR A 25 1.13 -12.27 -2.38
CA TYR A 25 0.31 -11.17 -1.90
C TYR A 25 -0.83 -11.67 -1.00
N ASN A 26 -1.55 -12.71 -1.44
CA ASN A 26 -2.60 -13.37 -0.66
C ASN A 26 -2.08 -14.03 0.63
N ASN A 27 -0.90 -14.66 0.59
CA ASN A 27 -0.30 -15.24 1.79
C ASN A 27 0.06 -14.16 2.82
N MET A 28 0.37 -12.95 2.35
CA MET A 28 0.65 -11.79 3.19
C MET A 28 -0.61 -10.99 3.55
N SER A 29 -1.83 -11.44 3.21
CA SER A 29 -3.05 -10.68 3.45
C SER A 29 -3.21 -10.08 4.85
N PRO A 30 -2.84 -10.76 5.97
CA PRO A 30 -2.90 -10.19 7.31
C PRO A 30 -2.07 -8.91 7.51
N GLN A 31 -1.09 -8.63 6.64
CA GLN A 31 -0.29 -7.42 6.68
C GLN A 31 -0.89 -6.27 5.85
N TYR A 32 -1.62 -6.62 4.78
CA TYR A 32 -2.11 -5.67 3.78
C TYR A 32 -3.58 -5.29 3.98
N TRP A 33 -4.41 -6.11 4.62
CA TRP A 33 -5.87 -5.95 4.62
C TRP A 33 -6.44 -5.91 6.03
N TYR A 34 -7.52 -5.14 6.21
CA TYR A 34 -8.29 -5.15 7.46
C TYR A 34 -8.90 -6.53 7.71
N ASN A 35 -9.41 -7.17 6.67
CA ASN A 35 -9.79 -8.58 6.72
C ASN A 35 -8.54 -9.45 6.45
N PRO A 36 -7.99 -10.16 7.45
CA PRO A 36 -6.72 -10.88 7.32
C PRO A 36 -6.78 -12.09 6.38
N THR A 37 -7.98 -12.49 5.96
CA THR A 37 -8.20 -13.59 5.00
C THR A 37 -8.80 -13.10 3.69
N TYR A 38 -8.73 -11.79 3.40
CA TYR A 38 -9.21 -11.25 2.13
C TYR A 38 -8.39 -11.84 0.97
N ASP A 39 -9.09 -12.41 -0.01
CA ASP A 39 -8.48 -12.90 -1.25
C ASP A 39 -8.50 -11.75 -2.27
N ALA A 40 -7.32 -11.18 -2.47
CA ALA A 40 -7.09 -10.08 -3.39
C ALA A 40 -6.42 -10.57 -4.69
N GLY A 41 -6.46 -11.88 -4.97
CA GLY A 41 -5.83 -12.47 -6.14
C GLY A 41 -6.30 -11.84 -7.45
N TRP A 42 -7.57 -11.43 -7.49
CA TRP A 42 -8.20 -10.75 -8.62
C TRP A 42 -7.52 -9.43 -9.01
N LEU A 43 -6.84 -8.74 -8.09
CA LEU A 43 -6.08 -7.52 -8.40
C LEU A 43 -4.89 -7.81 -9.33
N TRP A 44 -4.44 -9.05 -9.37
CA TRP A 44 -3.31 -9.50 -10.18
C TRP A 44 -3.74 -10.11 -11.51
N ASP A 45 -5.04 -10.26 -11.77
CA ASP A 45 -5.55 -10.86 -13.01
C ASP A 45 -5.14 -10.01 -14.23
N GLY A 46 -4.49 -10.65 -15.19
CA GLY A 46 -3.95 -10.00 -16.39
C GLY A 46 -2.74 -9.08 -16.18
N MET A 47 -2.19 -8.99 -14.97
CA MET A 47 -0.97 -8.21 -14.72
C MET A 47 0.28 -8.96 -15.21
N THR A 48 1.16 -8.27 -15.92
CA THR A 48 2.49 -8.79 -16.23
C THR A 48 3.46 -8.41 -15.11
N VAL A 49 4.00 -9.40 -14.41
CA VAL A 49 5.02 -9.20 -13.38
C VAL A 49 6.38 -9.58 -13.92
N HIS A 50 7.27 -8.58 -14.04
CA HIS A 50 8.66 -8.79 -14.43
C HIS A 50 9.51 -9.02 -13.18
N SER A 51 9.63 -10.28 -12.74
CA SER A 51 10.30 -10.65 -11.48
C SER A 51 11.71 -10.08 -11.34
N GLU A 52 12.49 -10.01 -12.43
CA GLU A 52 13.83 -9.41 -12.41
C GLU A 52 13.81 -7.91 -12.08
N VAL A 53 12.88 -7.16 -12.68
CA VAL A 53 12.73 -5.71 -12.45
C VAL A 53 12.26 -5.48 -11.01
N THR A 54 11.24 -6.22 -10.57
CA THR A 54 10.73 -6.13 -9.19
C THR A 54 11.83 -6.46 -8.19
N GLN A 55 12.57 -7.55 -8.39
CA GLN A 55 13.68 -7.94 -7.51
C GLN A 55 14.77 -6.87 -7.49
N HIS A 56 15.11 -6.28 -8.64
CA HIS A 56 16.08 -5.20 -8.72
C HIS A 56 15.63 -3.95 -7.95
N LEU A 57 14.36 -3.54 -8.09
CA LEU A 57 13.78 -2.42 -7.35
C LEU A 57 13.91 -2.61 -5.84
N PHE A 58 13.46 -3.76 -5.32
CA PHE A 58 13.43 -4.01 -3.88
C PHE A 58 14.82 -4.31 -3.26
N SER A 59 15.74 -4.92 -4.01
CA SER A 59 17.04 -5.34 -3.47
C SER A 59 18.20 -4.36 -3.74
N LYS A 60 18.07 -3.50 -4.76
CA LYS A 60 19.13 -2.58 -5.17
C LYS A 60 18.70 -1.12 -5.11
N VAL A 61 17.56 -0.79 -5.73
CA VAL A 61 17.12 0.61 -5.85
C VAL A 61 16.65 1.14 -4.50
N PHE A 62 15.67 0.49 -3.87
CA PHE A 62 15.11 0.96 -2.60
C PHE A 62 16.09 0.88 -1.44
N LEU A 63 17.07 -0.02 -1.48
CA LEU A 63 18.14 -0.09 -0.48
C LEU A 63 18.92 1.23 -0.36
N ASN A 64 19.11 1.93 -1.48
CA ASN A 64 19.86 3.18 -1.54
C ASN A 64 18.92 4.40 -1.68
N TYR A 65 17.61 4.19 -1.65
CA TYR A 65 16.63 5.27 -1.75
C TYR A 65 16.24 5.76 -0.36
N ASN A 66 16.63 6.99 -0.04
CA ASN A 66 16.16 7.65 1.16
C ASN A 66 15.00 8.58 0.82
N MET A 67 13.78 8.13 1.03
CA MET A 67 12.56 8.90 0.78
C MET A 67 12.40 10.13 1.69
N PHE A 68 13.20 10.22 2.75
CA PHE A 68 13.22 11.33 3.71
C PHE A 68 14.45 12.24 3.55
N GLN A 69 15.29 12.02 2.53
CA GLN A 69 16.14 13.13 2.09
C GLN A 69 15.24 14.30 1.71
N PRO A 70 15.65 15.56 1.96
CA PRO A 70 14.81 16.73 1.71
C PRO A 70 14.19 16.61 0.32
N ALA A 71 12.89 16.35 0.29
CA ALA A 71 12.17 16.28 -0.96
C ALA A 71 12.39 17.61 -1.68
N VAL A 72 12.52 17.57 -3.00
CA VAL A 72 12.35 18.78 -3.80
C VAL A 72 11.06 19.42 -3.31
N THR A 73 11.09 20.67 -2.86
CA THR A 73 9.89 21.34 -2.38
C THR A 73 8.83 21.26 -3.47
N ILE A 74 7.74 20.54 -3.21
CA ILE A 74 6.60 20.45 -4.12
C ILE A 74 5.54 21.38 -3.53
N PRO A 75 5.37 22.62 -4.05
CA PRO A 75 4.45 23.60 -3.49
C PRO A 75 3.02 23.32 -3.97
N VAL A 76 2.55 22.10 -3.79
CA VAL A 76 1.19 21.68 -4.13
C VAL A 76 0.56 21.03 -2.90
N PRO A 77 -0.75 21.20 -2.69
CA PRO A 77 -1.45 20.51 -1.61
C PRO A 77 -1.34 18.99 -1.76
N VAL A 78 -1.09 18.29 -0.65
CA VAL A 78 -0.94 16.84 -0.62
C VAL A 78 -2.04 16.21 0.23
N PHE A 79 -2.67 15.15 -0.29
CA PHE A 79 -3.59 14.31 0.45
C PHE A 79 -3.03 12.90 0.58
N VAL A 80 -3.00 12.37 1.80
CA VAL A 80 -2.61 10.98 2.07
C VAL A 80 -3.71 10.28 2.85
N GLY A 81 -4.23 9.19 2.29
CA GLY A 81 -5.18 8.29 2.94
C GLY A 81 -4.48 7.04 3.44
N LEU A 82 -4.57 6.76 4.74
CA LEU A 82 -3.87 5.65 5.40
C LEU A 82 -4.86 4.77 6.16
N GLY A 83 -4.79 3.45 5.99
CA GLY A 83 -5.52 2.52 6.83
C GLY A 83 -4.82 2.26 8.16
N LYS A 84 -5.58 2.15 9.25
CA LYS A 84 -5.00 1.86 10.58
C LYS A 84 -4.45 0.44 10.74
N TYR A 85 -4.78 -0.45 9.83
CA TYR A 85 -4.36 -1.85 9.81
C TYR A 85 -3.35 -2.14 8.69
N ASP A 86 -2.74 -1.10 8.12
CA ASP A 86 -1.61 -1.27 7.22
C ASP A 86 -0.36 -1.62 8.04
N TYR A 87 0.07 -2.87 7.98
CA TYR A 87 1.29 -3.32 8.65
C TYR A 87 2.51 -3.32 7.73
N VAL A 88 2.32 -3.03 6.44
CA VAL A 88 3.39 -2.95 5.44
C VAL A 88 3.96 -1.54 5.43
N ILE A 89 3.09 -0.52 5.49
CA ILE A 89 3.43 0.89 5.63
C ILE A 89 2.63 1.48 6.82
N PRO A 90 3.08 1.26 8.06
CA PRO A 90 2.32 1.66 9.24
C PRO A 90 2.05 3.16 9.29
N TYR A 91 0.79 3.53 9.53
CA TYR A 91 0.36 4.93 9.60
C TYR A 91 1.10 5.74 10.68
N THR A 92 1.58 5.07 11.73
CA THR A 92 2.34 5.67 12.84
C THR A 92 3.73 6.16 12.43
N LEU A 93 4.29 5.68 11.31
CA LEU A 93 5.61 6.09 10.84
C LEU A 93 5.60 7.41 10.06
N TRP A 94 4.42 7.92 9.74
CA TRP A 94 4.29 9.10 8.90
C TRP A 94 4.37 10.44 9.67
N GLU A 95 4.16 10.45 11.00
CA GLU A 95 4.20 11.67 11.85
C GLU A 95 5.40 12.61 11.59
N PRO A 96 6.65 12.10 11.57
CA PRO A 96 7.82 12.95 11.33
C PRO A 96 7.94 13.48 9.90
N ALA A 97 7.28 12.86 8.92
CA ALA A 97 7.40 13.25 7.50
C ALA A 97 6.62 14.54 7.20
N TYR A 98 5.55 14.82 7.95
CA TYR A 98 4.62 15.93 7.71
C TYR A 98 5.24 17.30 7.89
N GLU A 99 6.16 17.45 8.85
CA GLU A 99 6.77 18.74 9.17
C GLU A 99 7.55 19.34 8.00
N SER A 100 8.02 18.48 7.08
CA SER A 100 8.83 18.88 5.93
C SER A 100 8.03 19.18 4.66
N ILE A 101 6.73 18.82 4.61
CA ILE A 101 5.90 18.95 3.41
C ILE A 101 4.89 20.11 3.61
N PRO A 102 4.96 21.17 2.79
CA PRO A 102 3.96 22.23 2.83
C PRO A 102 2.57 21.71 2.47
N ASP A 103 1.53 22.17 3.20
CA ASP A 103 0.12 21.88 2.91
C ASP A 103 -0.21 20.37 2.76
N PHE A 104 -0.03 19.65 3.87
CA PHE A 104 -0.18 18.21 3.94
C PHE A 104 -1.42 17.81 4.75
N THR A 105 -2.36 17.11 4.12
CA THR A 105 -3.60 16.60 4.73
C THR A 105 -3.58 15.09 4.83
N ILE A 106 -4.05 14.58 5.97
CA ILE A 106 -4.05 13.14 6.26
C ILE A 106 -5.42 12.70 6.66
N LYS A 107 -5.83 11.57 6.10
CA LYS A 107 -7.03 10.87 6.50
C LYS A 107 -6.70 9.46 6.94
N TYR A 108 -7.02 9.15 8.19
CA TYR A 108 -6.99 7.78 8.69
C TYR A 108 -8.32 7.08 8.43
N PHE A 109 -8.23 5.83 7.96
CA PHE A 109 -9.34 4.93 7.68
C PHE A 109 -9.34 3.82 8.72
N GLU A 110 -10.35 3.85 9.60
CA GLU A 110 -10.42 3.06 10.84
C GLU A 110 -10.57 1.55 10.58
N LYS A 111 -11.07 1.14 9.41
CA LYS A 111 -11.33 -0.26 9.06
C LYS A 111 -10.71 -0.62 7.72
N SER A 112 -9.51 -0.11 7.48
CA SER A 112 -8.73 -0.36 6.27
C SER A 112 -7.29 -0.73 6.62
N GLY A 113 -6.67 -1.55 5.78
CA GLY A 113 -5.24 -1.79 5.68
C GLY A 113 -4.59 -0.91 4.61
N HIS A 114 -3.81 -1.53 3.73
CA HIS A 114 -2.99 -0.89 2.71
C HIS A 114 -3.78 -0.25 1.57
N THR A 115 -5.07 -0.57 1.40
CA THR A 115 -5.88 -0.07 0.27
C THR A 115 -7.22 0.54 0.71
N PRO A 116 -7.20 1.65 1.46
CA PRO A 116 -8.41 2.27 2.00
C PRO A 116 -9.44 2.68 0.94
N GLN A 117 -9.00 2.97 -0.29
CA GLN A 117 -9.89 3.27 -1.42
C GLN A 117 -10.76 2.08 -1.87
N LEU A 118 -10.32 0.85 -1.57
CA LEU A 118 -11.06 -0.37 -1.88
C LEU A 118 -11.85 -0.88 -0.67
N GLU A 119 -11.28 -0.77 0.54
CA GLU A 119 -11.91 -1.30 1.76
C GLU A 119 -12.99 -0.38 2.35
N GLU A 120 -12.82 0.94 2.23
CA GLU A 120 -13.80 1.93 2.68
C GLU A 120 -14.13 2.95 1.57
N PRO A 121 -14.63 2.52 0.39
CA PRO A 121 -14.70 3.32 -0.82
C PRO A 121 -15.55 4.59 -0.67
N ASP A 122 -16.71 4.50 -0.02
CA ASP A 122 -17.59 5.67 0.19
C ASP A 122 -16.92 6.73 1.08
N LYS A 123 -16.26 6.29 2.15
CA LYS A 123 -15.53 7.20 3.05
C LYS A 123 -14.31 7.79 2.37
N PHE A 124 -13.60 6.99 1.57
CA PHE A 124 -12.43 7.47 0.84
C PHE A 124 -12.83 8.52 -0.20
N ASN A 125 -13.86 8.23 -0.99
CA ASN A 125 -14.40 9.14 -1.98
C ASN A 125 -14.92 10.44 -1.35
N GLN A 126 -15.63 10.34 -0.22
CA GLN A 126 -16.10 11.52 0.50
C GLN A 126 -14.92 12.38 1.00
N ALA A 127 -13.94 11.76 1.67
CA ALA A 127 -12.76 12.47 2.17
C ALA A 127 -11.97 13.16 1.05
N LEU A 128 -11.80 12.48 -0.09
CA LEU A 128 -11.12 13.05 -1.25
C LEU A 128 -11.90 14.24 -1.85
N ARG A 129 -13.23 14.13 -1.99
CA ARG A 129 -14.08 15.20 -2.51
C ARG A 129 -14.11 16.42 -1.59
N ASP A 130 -14.20 16.19 -0.29
CA ASP A 130 -14.17 17.27 0.71
C ASP A 130 -12.84 18.01 0.68
N TRP A 131 -11.73 17.28 0.60
CA TRP A 131 -10.40 17.85 0.46
C TRP A 131 -10.27 18.69 -0.83
N LEU A 132 -10.64 18.14 -2.00
CA LEU A 132 -10.63 18.87 -3.27
C LEU A 132 -11.50 20.14 -3.24
N SER A 133 -12.67 20.06 -2.61
CA SER A 133 -13.59 21.21 -2.50
C SER A 133 -13.02 22.30 -1.59
N ALA A 134 -12.22 21.94 -0.58
CA ALA A 134 -11.55 22.90 0.30
C ALA A 134 -10.42 23.64 -0.41
N LEU A 135 -9.75 23.03 -1.39
CA LEU A 135 -8.70 23.67 -2.21
C LEU A 135 -9.26 24.64 -3.26
N SER A 136 -10.54 24.53 -3.58
CA SER A 136 -11.20 25.31 -4.65
C SER A 136 -11.73 26.67 -4.17
N LYS A 137 -11.46 27.04 -2.91
CA LYS A 137 -11.91 28.29 -2.27
C LYS A 137 -10.77 29.29 -2.17
#